data_AF-A0A640SFQ8-F1
#
_entry.id   AF-A0A640SFQ8-F1
#
_cell.length_a   1.000
_cell.length_b   1.000
_cell.length_c   1.000
_cell.angle_alpha   90.00
_cell.angle_beta   90.00
_cell.angle_gamma   90.00
#
_symmetry.space_group_name_H-M   'P 1'
#
loop_
_entity.id
_entity.type
_entity.pdbx_description
1 polymer ?
#
loop_
_entity_poly.entity_id
_entity_poly.type
_entity_poly.pdbx_seq_one_letter_code
_entity_poly.pdbx_strand_id
1 'polypeptide(L)'
;MPFTLSHAAAVLPVIRRTGAARGPLVASALVAGSFAPDMTYYADSLVPGGMAFGDFTHSLPGVLTVDVLVTAVLVGGWLLVREPLTSLVPRAWRSTVHTFVRGRSRRPRGARELAALVGWFVVSAVLGAVTHVVWDAFTHPGRWGTRLVPGLDRVVGGLPLSTYVQYGTSALALAAMGAFVWPILRRQDGTAAAAVASVPAAVPVLTVRLRLLLTALLALCVAAGAVHRVLRARAVYGPEVSALDYLPTALFGAGAGLVLGLPLYAVAVRLLHRRSLRDRAAGATGLPPTPVARTVPRASEPSGAADASPNSPSHAE
;
A
#
# COMPACT_ATOMS: atom_id res chain seq x y z
N MET A 1 19.73 1.37 5.52
CA MET A 1 19.26 2.40 6.46
C MET A 1 18.16 1.74 7.27
N PRO A 2 18.10 1.87 8.60
CA PRO A 2 17.13 1.11 9.42
C PRO A 2 15.68 1.42 9.06
N PHE A 3 15.45 2.54 8.35
CA PHE A 3 14.15 2.89 7.81
C PHE A 3 14.12 2.75 6.29
N THR A 4 13.49 1.67 5.80
CA THR A 4 13.39 1.34 4.37
C THR A 4 12.85 2.50 3.52
N LEU A 5 11.88 3.27 4.02
CA LEU A 5 11.28 4.36 3.24
C LEU A 5 12.28 5.47 2.88
N SER A 6 13.33 5.65 3.69
CA SER A 6 14.37 6.64 3.43
C SER A 6 15.15 6.36 2.13
N HIS A 7 15.18 5.10 1.67
CA HIS A 7 15.85 4.74 0.42
C HIS A 7 15.22 5.38 -0.82
N ALA A 8 13.94 5.75 -0.77
CA ALA A 8 13.29 6.48 -1.87
C ALA A 8 13.97 7.83 -2.15
N ALA A 9 14.67 8.43 -1.18
CA ALA A 9 15.41 9.67 -1.39
C ALA A 9 16.48 9.53 -2.49
N ALA A 10 17.11 8.35 -2.62
CA ALA A 10 18.18 8.10 -3.59
C ALA A 10 17.69 8.17 -5.05
N VAL A 11 16.41 7.88 -5.30
CA VAL A 11 15.82 7.92 -6.64
C VAL A 11 15.14 9.26 -6.98
N LEU A 12 14.98 10.17 -6.02
CA LEU A 12 14.35 11.47 -6.27
C LEU A 12 15.04 12.33 -7.35
N PRO A 13 16.38 12.35 -7.52
CA PRO A 13 17.02 13.13 -8.57
C PRO A 13 16.52 12.78 -9.98
N VAL A 14 16.11 11.53 -10.21
CA VAL A 14 15.56 11.07 -11.49
C VAL A 14 14.03 11.15 -11.55
N ILE A 15 13.37 11.68 -10.53
CA ILE A 15 11.92 11.91 -10.50
C ILE A 15 11.62 13.41 -10.64
N ARG A 16 10.73 13.76 -11.56
CA ARG A 16 10.26 15.13 -11.74
C ARG A 16 9.15 15.42 -10.74
N ARG A 17 9.00 16.70 -10.37
CA ARG A 17 7.89 17.18 -9.51
C ARG A 17 6.49 16.96 -10.09
N THR A 18 6.38 16.51 -11.34
CA THR A 18 5.13 16.04 -11.96
C THR A 18 4.76 14.60 -11.58
N GLY A 19 5.62 13.89 -10.84
CA GLY A 19 5.47 12.48 -10.49
C GLY A 19 5.98 11.51 -11.56
N ALA A 20 6.41 12.02 -12.72
CA ALA A 20 7.03 11.21 -13.77
C ALA A 20 8.54 11.08 -13.55
N ALA A 21 9.10 9.92 -13.86
CA ALA A 21 10.55 9.76 -13.91
C ALA A 21 11.13 10.44 -15.17
N ARG A 22 12.43 10.73 -15.14
CA ARG A 22 13.16 11.24 -16.31
C ARG A 22 13.28 10.15 -17.37
N GLY A 23 13.17 10.55 -18.64
CA GLY A 23 13.25 9.62 -19.76
C GLY A 23 12.14 8.55 -19.74
N PRO A 24 12.45 7.32 -20.15
CA PRO A 24 11.46 6.24 -20.26
C PRO A 24 11.21 5.50 -18.93
N LEU A 25 11.93 5.87 -17.86
CA LEU A 25 11.83 5.24 -16.55
C LEU A 25 10.40 5.30 -15.96
N VAL A 26 10.16 4.43 -14.98
CA VAL A 26 8.89 4.28 -14.28
C VAL A 26 9.09 4.68 -12.81
N ALA A 27 8.55 5.84 -12.43
CA ALA A 27 8.77 6.41 -11.08
C ALA A 27 8.32 5.47 -9.96
N SER A 28 7.17 4.80 -10.11
CA SER A 28 6.68 3.86 -9.11
C SER A 28 7.59 2.64 -8.96
N ALA A 29 8.23 2.17 -10.05
CA ALA A 29 9.16 1.05 -10.01
C ALA A 29 10.52 1.46 -9.40
N LEU A 30 11.00 2.67 -9.64
CA LEU A 30 12.19 3.21 -8.96
C LEU A 30 11.99 3.25 -7.44
N VAL A 31 10.86 3.82 -6.99
CA VAL A 31 10.55 3.95 -5.57
C VAL A 31 10.32 2.59 -4.93
N ALA A 32 9.46 1.75 -5.51
CA ALA A 32 9.21 0.41 -4.98
C ALA A 32 10.46 -0.49 -5.05
N GLY A 33 11.28 -0.37 -6.09
CA GLY A 33 12.57 -1.05 -6.19
C GLY A 33 13.54 -0.65 -5.10
N SER A 34 13.57 0.62 -4.71
CA SER A 34 14.36 1.07 -3.56
C SER A 34 13.89 0.52 -2.20
N PHE A 35 12.71 -0.09 -2.15
CA PHE A 35 12.17 -0.74 -0.94
C PHE A 35 12.29 -2.26 -1.00
N ALA A 36 12.34 -2.84 -2.20
CA ALA A 36 12.22 -4.28 -2.43
C ALA A 36 13.20 -5.15 -1.62
N PRO A 37 14.51 -4.81 -1.50
CA PRO A 37 15.47 -5.66 -0.80
C PRO A 37 15.09 -5.97 0.65
N ASP A 38 14.46 -5.01 1.33
CA ASP A 38 14.06 -5.10 2.74
C ASP A 38 12.71 -5.78 2.97
N MET A 39 11.90 -6.03 1.93
CA MET A 39 10.53 -6.51 2.11
C MET A 39 10.46 -7.89 2.77
N THR A 40 11.50 -8.69 2.62
CA THR A 40 11.66 -9.98 3.28
C THR A 40 11.74 -9.84 4.81
N TYR A 41 12.35 -8.75 5.31
CA TYR A 41 12.39 -8.46 6.74
C TYR A 41 11.01 -8.20 7.29
N TYR A 42 10.15 -7.45 6.59
CA TYR A 42 8.75 -7.23 7.01
C TYR A 42 7.94 -8.54 7.00
N ALA A 43 8.23 -9.43 6.04
CA ALA A 43 7.55 -10.72 5.90
C ALA A 43 7.99 -11.78 6.92
N ASP A 44 9.13 -11.62 7.61
CA ASP A 44 9.70 -12.65 8.52
C ASP A 44 8.74 -13.12 9.63
N SER A 45 7.84 -12.23 10.07
CA SER A 45 6.80 -12.59 11.06
C SER A 45 5.79 -13.61 10.55
N LEU A 46 5.65 -13.76 9.22
CA LEU A 46 4.70 -14.64 8.53
C LEU A 46 5.40 -15.80 7.81
N VAL A 47 6.59 -15.54 7.27
CA VAL A 47 7.41 -16.52 6.54
C VAL A 47 8.75 -16.64 7.27
N PRO A 48 8.93 -17.69 8.09
CA PRO A 48 10.18 -17.90 8.82
C PRO A 48 11.39 -17.91 7.88
N GLY A 49 12.47 -17.24 8.28
CA GLY A 49 13.70 -17.15 7.49
C GLY A 49 13.76 -15.95 6.56
N GLY A 50 12.74 -15.07 6.57
CA GLY A 50 12.76 -13.81 5.82
C GLY A 50 13.96 -12.93 6.16
N MET A 51 14.43 -12.94 7.43
CA MET A 51 15.67 -12.26 7.82
C MET A 51 16.91 -12.82 7.11
N ALA A 52 17.09 -14.14 7.07
CA ALA A 52 18.24 -14.75 6.41
C ALA A 52 18.18 -14.61 4.89
N PHE A 53 16.97 -14.66 4.32
CA PHE A 53 16.77 -14.47 2.89
C PHE A 53 17.11 -13.04 2.41
N GLY A 54 17.21 -12.09 3.34
CA GLY A 54 17.74 -10.75 3.07
C GLY A 54 19.14 -10.76 2.44
N ASP A 55 20.00 -11.72 2.78
CA ASP A 55 21.33 -11.83 2.18
C ASP A 55 21.23 -12.10 0.66
N PHE A 56 20.22 -12.86 0.24
CA PHE A 56 19.97 -13.11 -1.17
C PHE A 56 19.38 -11.88 -1.86
N THR A 57 18.40 -11.19 -1.29
CA THR A 57 17.82 -9.98 -1.90
C THR A 57 18.83 -8.86 -2.04
N HIS A 58 19.81 -8.77 -1.13
CA HIS A 58 20.91 -7.80 -1.21
C HIS A 58 22.08 -8.25 -2.11
N SER A 59 21.99 -9.43 -2.73
CA SER A 59 22.97 -9.92 -3.70
C SER A 59 22.62 -9.46 -5.12
N LEU A 60 23.60 -9.44 -6.01
CA LEU A 60 23.36 -9.11 -7.42
C LEU A 60 22.29 -10.01 -8.07
N PRO A 61 22.28 -11.35 -7.88
CA PRO A 61 21.19 -12.20 -8.34
C PRO A 61 19.82 -11.79 -7.78
N GLY A 62 19.72 -11.45 -6.49
CA GLY A 62 18.46 -11.02 -5.86
C GLY A 62 17.92 -9.72 -6.45
N VAL A 63 18.79 -8.72 -6.60
CA VAL A 63 18.51 -7.43 -7.24
C VAL A 63 17.97 -7.60 -8.66
N LEU A 64 18.51 -8.55 -9.42
CA LEU A 64 18.10 -8.81 -10.81
C LEU A 64 16.87 -9.72 -10.93
N THR A 65 16.42 -10.37 -9.85
CA THR A 65 15.35 -11.38 -9.88
C THR A 65 14.23 -11.08 -8.90
N VAL A 66 14.40 -11.48 -7.63
CA VAL A 66 13.39 -11.40 -6.57
C VAL A 66 12.95 -9.96 -6.34
N ASP A 67 13.87 -9.00 -6.34
CA ASP A 67 13.53 -7.60 -6.09
C ASP A 67 12.66 -7.02 -7.19
N VAL A 68 12.82 -7.46 -8.44
CA VAL A 68 11.96 -7.06 -9.57
C VAL A 68 10.54 -7.58 -9.36
N LEU A 69 10.38 -8.83 -8.89
CA LEU A 69 9.08 -9.43 -8.58
C LEU A 69 8.41 -8.71 -7.40
N VAL A 70 9.15 -8.49 -6.31
CA VAL A 70 8.69 -7.73 -5.14
C VAL A 70 8.28 -6.32 -5.55
N THR A 71 9.05 -5.66 -6.40
CA THR A 71 8.70 -4.34 -6.96
C THR A 71 7.38 -4.38 -7.70
N ALA A 72 7.12 -5.40 -8.53
CA ALA A 72 5.84 -5.56 -9.22
C ALA A 72 4.67 -5.72 -8.23
N VAL A 73 4.85 -6.52 -7.18
CA VAL A 73 3.84 -6.70 -6.12
C VAL A 73 3.57 -5.37 -5.39
N LEU A 74 4.61 -4.64 -4.99
CA LEU A 74 4.50 -3.35 -4.32
C LEU A 74 3.82 -2.31 -5.19
N VAL A 75 4.16 -2.24 -6.49
CA VAL A 75 3.48 -1.34 -7.43
C VAL A 75 2.02 -1.74 -7.62
N GLY A 76 1.72 -3.05 -7.72
CA GLY A 76 0.34 -3.55 -7.75
C GLY A 76 -0.45 -3.13 -6.51
N GLY A 77 0.11 -3.36 -5.32
CA GLY A 77 -0.47 -2.91 -4.04
C GLY A 77 -0.69 -1.41 -3.98
N TRP A 78 0.30 -0.62 -4.40
CA TRP A 78 0.20 0.84 -4.51
C TRP A 78 -0.97 1.27 -5.39
N LEU A 79 -1.15 0.65 -6.56
CA LEU A 79 -2.26 0.96 -7.46
C LEU A 79 -3.63 0.68 -6.83
N LEU A 80 -3.74 -0.33 -5.95
CA LEU A 80 -4.97 -0.65 -5.23
C LEU A 80 -5.30 0.39 -4.15
N VAL A 81 -4.30 0.91 -3.44
CA VAL A 81 -4.49 1.75 -2.24
C VAL A 81 -4.35 3.25 -2.50
N ARG A 82 -3.65 3.69 -3.55
CA ARG A 82 -3.32 5.12 -3.79
C ARG A 82 -4.52 6.05 -3.84
N GLU A 83 -5.63 5.61 -4.44
CA GLU A 83 -6.85 6.40 -4.57
C GLU A 83 -7.54 6.57 -3.21
N PRO A 84 -7.90 5.48 -2.47
CA PRO A 84 -8.42 5.59 -1.11
C PRO A 84 -7.61 6.47 -0.17
N LEU A 85 -6.27 6.41 -0.24
CA LEU A 85 -5.39 7.18 0.63
C LEU A 85 -5.52 8.69 0.49
N THR A 86 -5.98 9.19 -0.66
CA THR A 86 -6.25 10.62 -0.84
C THR A 86 -7.35 11.15 0.08
N SER A 87 -8.19 10.27 0.64
CA SER A 87 -9.22 10.67 1.61
C SER A 87 -8.65 11.02 2.98
N LEU A 88 -7.46 10.51 3.34
CA LEU A 88 -6.73 10.88 4.56
C LEU A 88 -6.13 12.28 4.48
N VAL A 89 -5.82 12.74 3.26
CA VAL A 89 -5.20 14.05 3.03
C VAL A 89 -6.17 15.18 3.44
N PRO A 90 -5.66 16.28 4.03
CA PRO A 90 -6.43 17.50 4.25
C PRO A 90 -7.14 17.97 2.98
N ARG A 91 -8.35 18.53 3.12
CA ARG A 91 -9.18 18.94 1.97
C ARG A 91 -8.42 19.90 1.04
N ALA A 92 -7.63 20.82 1.61
CA ALA A 92 -6.84 21.80 0.87
C ALA A 92 -5.83 21.20 -0.12
N TRP A 93 -5.35 19.97 0.11
CA TRP A 93 -4.33 19.33 -0.73
C TRP A 93 -4.85 18.13 -1.51
N ARG A 94 -6.12 17.73 -1.31
CA ARG A 94 -6.64 16.48 -1.86
C ARG A 94 -6.60 16.42 -3.38
N SER A 95 -7.00 17.49 -4.07
CA SER A 95 -7.01 17.54 -5.54
C SER A 95 -5.59 17.45 -6.09
N THR A 96 -4.66 18.24 -5.55
CA THR A 96 -3.24 18.23 -5.92
C THR A 96 -2.61 16.86 -5.69
N VAL A 97 -2.81 16.26 -4.52
CA VAL A 97 -2.30 14.92 -4.22
C VAL A 97 -2.93 13.86 -5.13
N HIS A 98 -4.25 13.91 -5.35
CA HIS A 98 -4.94 12.97 -6.24
C HIS A 98 -4.37 13.01 -7.67
N THR A 99 -4.18 14.21 -8.23
CA THR A 99 -3.58 14.38 -9.55
C THR A 99 -2.15 13.85 -9.60
N PHE A 100 -1.35 14.12 -8.57
CA PHE A 100 0.03 13.64 -8.46
C PHE A 100 0.10 12.10 -8.39
N VAL A 101 -0.65 11.46 -7.50
CA VAL A 101 -0.59 9.99 -7.30
C VAL A 101 -1.23 9.19 -8.43
N ARG A 102 -2.19 9.77 -9.15
CA ARG A 102 -2.78 9.13 -10.34
C ARG A 102 -1.73 8.98 -11.45
N GLY A 103 -0.84 9.97 -11.57
CA GLY A 103 0.22 9.99 -12.57
C GLY A 103 -0.34 9.94 -14.00
N ARG A 104 0.53 9.60 -14.97
CA ARG A 104 0.11 9.39 -16.36
C ARG A 104 -0.34 7.94 -16.56
N SER A 105 -1.54 7.76 -17.08
CA SER A 105 -2.02 6.44 -17.53
C SER A 105 -1.25 6.01 -18.77
N ARG A 106 -0.32 5.05 -18.64
CA ARG A 106 0.32 4.38 -19.78
C ARG A 106 -0.51 3.15 -20.15
N ARG A 107 -1.31 3.25 -21.22
CA ARG A 107 -2.03 2.13 -21.81
C ARG A 107 -1.29 1.73 -23.09
N PRO A 108 -0.47 0.66 -23.07
CA PRO A 108 0.22 0.21 -24.28
C PRO A 108 -0.82 -0.21 -25.31
N ARG A 109 -0.63 0.22 -26.57
CA ARG A 109 -1.55 -0.07 -27.69
C ARG A 109 -1.22 -1.34 -28.46
N GLY A 110 -0.09 -1.97 -28.14
CA GLY A 110 0.35 -3.21 -28.79
C GLY A 110 1.52 -3.88 -28.07
N ALA A 111 1.89 -5.08 -28.54
CA ALA A 111 2.91 -5.92 -27.91
C ALA A 111 4.27 -5.23 -27.76
N ARG A 112 4.69 -4.44 -28.77
CA ARG A 112 5.97 -3.69 -28.73
C ARG A 112 5.99 -2.63 -27.64
N GLU A 113 4.91 -1.87 -27.49
CA GLU A 113 4.81 -0.85 -26.44
C GLU A 113 4.75 -1.49 -25.04
N LEU A 114 4.06 -2.63 -24.93
CA LEU A 114 4.01 -3.40 -23.69
C LEU A 114 5.40 -3.95 -23.33
N ALA A 115 6.11 -4.55 -24.28
CA ALA A 115 7.47 -5.06 -24.07
C ALA A 115 8.44 -3.94 -23.66
N ALA A 116 8.35 -2.78 -24.29
CA ALA A 116 9.13 -1.62 -23.89
C ALA A 116 8.79 -1.15 -22.47
N LEU A 117 7.50 -1.09 -22.12
CA LEU A 117 7.07 -0.71 -20.78
C LEU A 117 7.57 -1.69 -19.71
N VAL A 118 7.49 -3.00 -19.98
CA VAL A 118 8.01 -4.05 -19.08
C VAL A 118 9.53 -3.93 -18.96
N GLY A 119 10.25 -3.76 -20.07
CA GLY A 119 11.70 -3.55 -20.04
C GLY A 119 12.09 -2.34 -19.19
N TRP A 120 11.43 -1.20 -19.39
CA TRP A 120 11.69 0.00 -18.59
C TRP A 120 11.24 -0.13 -17.14
N PHE A 121 10.22 -0.94 -16.85
CA PHE A 121 9.83 -1.28 -15.49
C PHE A 121 10.94 -2.07 -14.80
N VAL A 122 11.46 -3.11 -15.44
CA VAL A 122 12.56 -3.95 -14.91
C VAL A 122 13.80 -3.09 -14.67
N VAL A 123 14.23 -2.29 -15.65
CA VAL A 123 15.36 -1.36 -15.48
C VAL A 123 15.14 -0.42 -14.30
N SER A 124 13.94 0.15 -14.17
CA SER A 124 13.61 1.05 -13.06
C SER A 124 13.63 0.35 -11.70
N ALA A 125 13.12 -0.88 -11.63
CA ALA A 125 13.12 -1.71 -10.43
C ALA A 125 14.55 -2.03 -9.98
N VAL A 126 15.38 -2.51 -10.91
CA VAL A 126 16.79 -2.83 -10.67
C VAL A 126 17.55 -1.58 -10.23
N LEU A 127 17.38 -0.44 -10.90
CA LEU A 127 18.03 0.81 -10.50
C LEU A 127 17.64 1.23 -9.09
N GLY A 128 16.36 1.10 -8.72
CA GLY A 128 15.89 1.34 -7.35
C GLY A 128 16.59 0.42 -6.34
N ALA A 129 16.58 -0.89 -6.59
CA ALA A 129 17.20 -1.88 -5.71
C ALA A 129 18.73 -1.70 -5.59
N VAL A 130 19.41 -1.37 -6.69
CA VAL A 130 20.84 -1.02 -6.68
C VAL A 130 21.11 0.19 -5.78
N THR A 131 20.30 1.26 -5.86
CA THR A 131 20.50 2.41 -4.97
C THR A 131 20.33 2.04 -3.49
N HIS A 132 19.45 1.09 -3.19
CA HIS A 132 19.27 0.56 -1.86
C HIS A 132 20.51 -0.21 -1.39
N VAL A 133 20.91 -1.24 -2.14
CA VAL A 133 22.02 -2.14 -1.78
C VAL A 133 23.35 -1.40 -1.69
N VAL A 134 23.61 -0.45 -2.61
CA VAL A 134 24.84 0.37 -2.58
C VAL A 134 24.89 1.20 -1.30
N TRP A 135 23.77 1.83 -0.91
CA TRP A 135 23.73 2.62 0.31
C TRP A 135 23.93 1.75 1.57
N ASP A 136 23.37 0.55 1.57
CA ASP A 136 23.50 -0.38 2.68
C ASP A 136 24.89 -1.00 2.78
N ALA A 137 25.51 -1.33 1.65
CA ALA A 137 26.91 -1.72 1.60
C ALA A 137 27.85 -0.62 2.12
N PHE A 138 27.45 0.65 1.99
CA PHE A 138 28.22 1.77 2.52
C PHE A 138 28.04 1.99 4.03
N THR A 139 26.84 1.74 4.57
CA THR A 139 26.46 2.14 5.94
C THR A 139 26.37 1.01 6.97
N HIS A 140 26.36 -0.26 6.54
CA HIS A 140 26.27 -1.39 7.46
C HIS A 140 27.63 -1.76 8.08
N PRO A 141 27.68 -2.04 9.40
CA PRO A 141 28.85 -2.59 10.07
C PRO A 141 29.42 -3.81 9.32
N GLY A 142 30.73 -3.87 9.18
CA GLY A 142 31.42 -4.97 8.50
C GLY A 142 31.27 -5.01 6.97
N ARG A 143 30.59 -4.06 6.34
CA ARG A 143 30.48 -3.96 4.86
C ARG A 143 31.51 -2.99 4.27
N TRP A 144 31.53 -2.90 2.94
CA TRP A 144 32.55 -2.18 2.18
C TRP A 144 32.79 -0.73 2.66
N GLY A 145 31.74 0.06 2.94
CA GLY A 145 31.91 1.45 3.35
C GLY A 145 32.49 1.62 4.76
N THR A 146 32.11 0.78 5.73
CA THR A 146 32.69 0.85 7.09
C THR A 146 34.12 0.36 7.13
N ARG A 147 34.51 -0.56 6.22
CA ARG A 147 35.91 -0.98 6.04
C ARG A 147 36.78 0.11 5.39
N LEU A 148 36.19 0.95 4.54
CA LEU A 148 36.91 2.02 3.83
C LEU A 148 37.07 3.31 4.65
N VAL A 149 36.19 3.57 5.62
CA VAL A 149 36.23 4.78 6.45
C VAL A 149 36.62 4.38 7.88
N PRO A 150 37.91 4.50 8.25
CA PRO A 150 38.39 4.18 9.58
C PRO A 150 37.60 4.94 10.65
N GLY A 151 37.11 4.22 11.66
CA GLY A 151 36.40 4.80 12.79
C GLY A 151 34.87 4.63 12.77
N LEU A 152 34.25 4.17 11.68
CA LEU A 152 32.80 3.89 11.68
C LEU A 152 32.39 2.75 12.62
N ASP A 153 33.30 1.84 12.94
CA ASP A 153 33.07 0.77 13.93
C ASP A 153 33.38 1.20 15.37
N ARG A 154 33.86 2.45 15.58
CA ARG A 154 34.11 2.97 16.93
C ARG A 154 32.80 3.05 17.70
N VAL A 155 32.80 2.50 18.92
CA VAL A 155 31.64 2.57 19.82
C VAL A 155 31.64 3.90 20.57
N VAL A 156 30.52 4.61 20.52
CA VAL A 156 30.27 5.85 21.26
C VAL A 156 28.90 5.72 21.91
N GLY A 157 28.80 5.94 23.22
CA GLY A 157 27.52 5.83 23.94
C GLY A 157 26.88 4.44 23.87
N GLY A 158 27.68 3.38 23.73
CA GLY A 158 27.20 2.00 23.66
C GLY A 158 26.79 1.52 22.26
N LEU A 159 26.85 2.38 21.23
CA LEU A 159 26.51 2.01 19.85
C LEU A 159 27.68 2.30 18.88
N PRO A 160 27.89 1.48 17.84
CA PRO A 160 28.84 1.80 16.77
C PRO A 160 28.47 3.10 16.06
N LEU A 161 29.46 3.92 15.66
CA LEU A 161 29.25 5.16 14.89
C LEU A 161 28.44 4.94 13.60
N SER A 162 28.61 3.79 12.94
CA SER A 162 27.81 3.36 11.80
C SER A 162 26.30 3.36 12.09
N THR A 163 25.88 3.08 13.32
CA THR A 163 24.47 3.15 13.76
C THR A 163 23.96 4.59 13.71
N TYR A 164 24.74 5.54 14.24
CA TYR A 164 24.37 6.96 14.18
C TYR A 164 24.30 7.48 12.76
N VAL A 165 25.24 7.08 11.90
CA VAL A 165 25.22 7.43 10.47
C VAL A 165 23.96 6.86 9.81
N GLN A 166 23.60 5.62 10.11
CA GLN A 166 22.40 4.99 9.59
C GLN A 166 21.11 5.75 9.97
N TYR A 167 20.91 6.08 11.25
CA TYR A 167 19.74 6.83 11.69
C TYR A 167 19.77 8.29 11.20
N GLY A 168 20.93 8.95 11.28
CA GLY A 168 21.10 10.34 10.83
C GLY A 168 20.83 10.50 9.34
N THR A 169 21.37 9.60 8.51
CA THR A 169 21.11 9.62 7.06
C THR A 169 19.68 9.24 6.72
N SER A 170 19.03 8.37 7.52
CA SER A 170 17.58 8.11 7.40
C SER A 170 16.76 9.39 7.63
N ALA A 171 17.10 10.17 8.67
CA ALA A 171 16.44 11.43 8.98
C ALA A 171 16.66 12.50 7.88
N LEU A 172 17.89 12.64 7.39
CA LEU A 172 18.21 13.53 6.27
C LEU A 172 17.45 13.15 4.99
N ALA A 173 17.35 11.85 4.70
CA ALA A 173 16.58 11.35 3.57
C ALA A 173 15.08 11.69 3.68
N LEU A 174 14.48 11.55 4.87
CA LEU A 174 13.10 11.97 5.11
C LEU A 174 12.91 13.48 4.94
N ALA A 175 13.86 14.29 5.41
CA ALA A 175 13.84 15.73 5.20
C ALA A 175 13.92 16.07 3.70
N ALA A 176 14.79 15.38 2.94
CA ALA A 176 14.90 15.55 1.49
C ALA A 176 13.61 15.16 0.74
N MET A 177 12.96 14.07 1.15
CA MET A 177 11.65 13.67 0.62
C MET A 177 10.58 14.72 0.93
N GLY A 178 10.56 15.26 2.15
CA GLY A 178 9.67 16.36 2.54
C GLY A 178 9.92 17.61 1.69
N ALA A 179 11.18 18.01 1.52
CA ALA A 179 11.58 19.14 0.68
C ALA A 179 11.23 18.94 -0.81
N PHE A 180 11.25 17.70 -1.28
CA PHE A 180 10.83 17.36 -2.64
C PHE A 180 9.31 17.52 -2.84
N VAL A 181 8.51 17.04 -1.88
CA VAL A 181 7.04 17.05 -1.94
C VAL A 181 6.46 18.43 -1.62
N TRP A 182 7.12 19.23 -0.77
CA TRP A 182 6.59 20.50 -0.29
C TRP A 182 6.20 21.50 -1.39
N PRO A 183 7.04 21.79 -2.41
CA PRO A 183 6.67 22.65 -3.52
C PRO A 183 5.49 22.11 -4.33
N ILE A 184 5.28 20.79 -4.36
CA ILE A 184 4.16 20.14 -5.06
C ILE A 184 2.86 20.45 -4.33
N LEU A 185 2.86 20.35 -2.98
CA LEU A 185 1.69 20.67 -2.16
C LEU A 185 1.35 22.17 -2.14
N ARG A 186 2.38 23.03 -2.29
CA ARG A 186 2.22 24.49 -2.32
C ARG A 186 1.76 25.03 -3.67
N ARG A 187 1.86 24.25 -4.75
CA ARG A 187 1.32 24.64 -6.06
C ARG A 187 -0.21 24.69 -5.99
N GLN A 188 -0.70 25.90 -5.80
CA GLN A 188 -2.10 26.27 -6.00
C GLN A 188 -2.23 26.72 -7.46
N ASP A 189 -2.12 25.80 -8.40
CA ASP A 189 -2.38 26.16 -9.79
C ASP A 189 -3.86 26.56 -9.86
N GLY A 190 -4.21 27.71 -10.46
CA GLY A 190 -5.61 28.15 -10.61
C GLY A 190 -6.49 27.17 -11.40
N THR A 191 -5.87 26.24 -12.11
CA THR A 191 -6.49 25.05 -12.71
C THR A 191 -6.95 24.02 -11.67
N ALA A 192 -6.48 24.08 -10.42
CA ALA A 192 -6.97 23.27 -9.30
C ALA A 192 -8.41 23.61 -8.93
N ALA A 193 -8.90 24.84 -9.17
CA ALA A 193 -10.31 25.19 -9.03
C ALA A 193 -11.17 24.52 -10.13
N ALA A 194 -10.68 24.47 -11.38
CA ALA A 194 -11.30 23.71 -12.46
C ALA A 194 -11.11 22.18 -12.32
N ALA A 195 -10.04 21.74 -11.65
CA ALA A 195 -9.80 20.35 -11.28
C ALA A 195 -10.69 19.92 -10.10
N VAL A 196 -11.01 20.81 -9.16
CA VAL A 196 -12.00 20.55 -8.08
C VAL A 196 -13.39 20.31 -8.68
N ALA A 197 -13.73 20.95 -9.80
CA ALA A 197 -14.94 20.68 -10.56
C ALA A 197 -14.89 19.37 -11.38
N SER A 198 -13.69 18.82 -11.64
CA SER A 198 -13.48 17.64 -12.49
C SER A 198 -12.75 16.47 -11.80
N VAL A 199 -12.50 16.53 -10.48
CA VAL A 199 -12.17 15.33 -9.70
C VAL A 199 -13.42 14.49 -9.81
N PRO A 200 -13.40 13.38 -10.58
CA PRO A 200 -14.54 12.50 -10.62
C PRO A 200 -14.84 12.14 -9.16
N ALA A 201 -16.11 11.95 -8.83
CA ALA A 201 -16.53 11.38 -7.57
C ALA A 201 -15.96 9.95 -7.42
N ALA A 202 -14.64 9.81 -7.26
CA ALA A 202 -13.89 8.57 -7.23
C ALA A 202 -13.50 8.21 -5.79
N VAL A 203 -13.54 9.19 -4.89
CA VAL A 203 -13.23 8.99 -3.47
C VAL A 203 -14.26 9.77 -2.63
N PRO A 204 -14.97 9.11 -1.70
CA PRO A 204 -16.02 9.73 -0.91
C PRO A 204 -15.41 10.76 0.04
N VAL A 205 -16.11 11.88 0.24
CA VAL A 205 -15.76 12.82 1.32
C VAL A 205 -16.13 12.15 2.64
N LEU A 206 -15.14 11.57 3.31
CA LEU A 206 -15.33 10.95 4.62
C LEU A 206 -15.69 12.02 5.66
N THR A 207 -16.68 11.71 6.50
CA THR A 207 -16.97 12.49 7.72
C THR A 207 -15.78 12.41 8.67
N VAL A 208 -15.65 13.37 9.59
CA VAL A 208 -14.57 13.39 10.59
C VAL A 208 -14.57 12.08 11.40
N ARG A 209 -15.75 11.63 11.85
CA ARG A 209 -15.91 10.37 12.60
C ARG A 209 -15.38 9.17 11.82
N LEU A 210 -15.77 9.03 10.55
CA LEU A 210 -15.37 7.90 9.73
C LEU A 210 -13.87 7.93 9.39
N ARG A 211 -13.31 9.12 9.19
CA ARG A 211 -11.87 9.30 9.04
C ARG A 211 -11.15 8.81 10.29
N LEU A 212 -11.58 9.23 11.48
CA LEU A 212 -10.99 8.83 12.77
C LEU A 212 -11.06 7.31 12.97
N LEU A 213 -12.21 6.69 12.70
CA LEU A 213 -12.38 5.23 12.81
C LEU A 213 -11.44 4.47 11.88
N LEU A 214 -11.36 4.87 10.61
CA LEU A 214 -10.50 4.21 9.64
C LEU A 214 -9.00 4.44 9.94
N THR A 215 -8.63 5.62 10.45
CA THR A 215 -7.26 5.86 10.94
C THR A 215 -6.95 5.08 12.20
N ALA A 216 -7.92 4.89 13.10
CA ALA A 216 -7.76 4.08 14.30
C ALA A 216 -7.54 2.60 13.95
N LEU A 217 -8.26 2.08 12.95
CA LEU A 217 -8.02 0.73 12.42
C LEU A 217 -6.59 0.59 11.88
N LEU A 218 -6.10 1.56 11.09
CA LEU A 218 -4.73 1.56 10.60
C LEU A 218 -3.71 1.59 11.75
N ALA A 219 -3.92 2.48 12.73
CA ALA A 219 -3.06 2.58 13.91
C ALA A 219 -3.05 1.28 14.72
N LEU A 220 -4.21 0.61 14.84
CA LEU A 220 -4.32 -0.69 15.50
C LEU A 220 -3.52 -1.77 14.76
N CYS A 221 -3.62 -1.84 13.42
CA CYS A 221 -2.83 -2.79 12.64
C CYS A 221 -1.32 -2.56 12.82
N VAL A 222 -0.88 -1.30 12.78
CA VAL A 222 0.51 -0.90 13.02
C VAL A 222 0.97 -1.30 14.43
N ALA A 223 0.18 -0.96 15.45
CA ALA A 223 0.50 -1.30 16.84
C ALA A 223 0.53 -2.82 17.06
N ALA A 224 -0.44 -3.56 16.53
CA ALA A 224 -0.50 -5.01 16.64
C ALA A 224 0.72 -5.67 15.97
N GLY A 225 1.11 -5.22 14.78
CA GLY A 225 2.30 -5.73 14.09
C GLY A 225 3.60 -5.45 14.86
N ALA A 226 3.76 -4.24 15.40
CA ALA A 226 4.91 -3.87 16.22
C ALA A 226 4.99 -4.70 17.51
N VAL A 227 3.89 -4.76 18.28
CA VAL A 227 3.80 -5.53 19.53
C VAL A 227 4.05 -7.01 19.28
N HIS A 228 3.41 -7.61 18.28
CA HIS A 228 3.62 -9.02 17.93
C HIS A 228 5.09 -9.33 17.69
N ARG A 229 5.77 -8.50 16.88
CA ARG A 229 7.17 -8.75 16.53
C ARG A 229 8.12 -8.52 17.70
N VAL A 230 7.87 -7.51 18.53
CA VAL A 230 8.65 -7.25 19.76
C VAL A 230 8.47 -8.37 20.78
N LEU A 231 7.24 -8.88 20.97
CA LEU A 231 6.99 -10.01 21.88
C LEU A 231 7.69 -11.28 21.40
N ARG A 232 7.64 -11.58 20.09
CA ARG A 232 8.38 -12.70 19.51
C ARG A 232 9.89 -12.56 19.72
N ALA A 233 10.45 -11.36 19.51
CA ALA A 233 11.87 -11.12 19.72
C ALA A 233 12.25 -11.23 21.21
N ARG A 234 11.44 -10.70 22.13
CA ARG A 234 11.66 -10.84 23.58
C ARG A 234 11.63 -12.30 24.05
N ALA A 235 10.79 -13.13 23.44
CA ALA A 235 10.75 -14.56 23.75
C ALA A 235 12.05 -15.29 23.36
N VAL A 236 12.80 -14.78 22.38
CA VAL A 236 14.06 -15.37 21.90
C VAL A 236 15.28 -14.77 22.60
N TYR A 237 15.32 -13.44 22.73
CA TYR A 237 16.51 -12.71 23.20
C TYR A 237 16.44 -12.27 24.68
N GLY A 238 15.27 -12.38 25.33
CA GLY A 238 15.09 -12.02 26.73
C GLY A 238 14.90 -10.51 27.00
N PRO A 239 14.57 -10.12 28.25
CA PRO A 239 14.24 -8.75 28.62
C PRO A 239 15.46 -7.82 28.81
N GLU A 240 16.67 -8.39 28.93
CA GLU A 240 17.94 -7.71 29.19
C GLU A 240 18.42 -6.83 28.02
N VAL A 241 17.85 -7.02 26.83
CA VAL A 241 18.22 -6.31 25.60
C VAL A 241 17.66 -4.88 25.59
N SER A 242 18.48 -3.90 25.17
CA SER A 242 18.12 -2.48 25.19
C SER A 242 16.88 -2.19 24.33
N ALA A 243 16.09 -1.19 24.73
CA ALA A 243 14.94 -0.74 23.93
C ALA A 243 15.35 -0.29 22.50
N LEU A 244 16.57 0.23 22.35
CA LEU A 244 17.11 0.64 21.04
C LEU A 244 17.39 -0.56 20.12
N ASP A 245 17.73 -1.72 20.66
CA ASP A 245 17.95 -2.94 19.88
C ASP A 245 16.63 -3.53 19.37
N TYR A 246 15.53 -3.28 20.10
CA TYR A 246 14.18 -3.62 19.66
C TYR A 246 13.59 -2.61 18.66
N LEU A 247 14.21 -1.45 18.43
CA LEU A 247 13.66 -0.42 17.55
C LEU A 247 13.48 -0.92 16.10
N PRO A 248 14.49 -1.53 15.43
CA PRO A 248 14.30 -2.09 14.09
C PRO A 248 13.20 -3.17 14.07
N THR A 249 13.16 -4.02 15.10
CA THR A 249 12.13 -5.04 15.26
C THR A 249 10.74 -4.43 15.35
N ALA A 250 10.55 -3.37 16.14
CA ALA A 250 9.28 -2.67 16.25
C ALA A 250 8.89 -2.01 14.91
N LEU A 251 9.84 -1.39 14.20
CA LEU A 251 9.61 -0.74 12.90
C LEU A 251 9.20 -1.74 11.81
N PHE A 252 9.88 -2.89 11.71
CA PHE A 252 9.50 -3.95 10.78
C PHE A 252 8.11 -4.52 11.12
N GLY A 253 7.80 -4.69 12.41
CA GLY A 253 6.47 -5.11 12.85
C GLY A 253 5.40 -4.10 12.50
N ALA A 254 5.65 -2.81 12.77
CA ALA A 254 4.78 -1.70 12.41
C ALA A 254 4.49 -1.65 10.90
N GLY A 255 5.52 -1.81 10.08
CA GLY A 255 5.38 -1.86 8.62
C GLY A 255 4.61 -3.09 8.14
N ALA A 256 4.83 -4.27 8.72
CA ALA A 256 4.06 -5.48 8.39
C ALA A 256 2.56 -5.28 8.72
N GLY A 257 2.26 -4.67 9.87
CA GLY A 257 0.92 -4.25 10.24
C GLY A 257 0.32 -3.26 9.24
N LEU A 258 1.11 -2.28 8.78
CA LEU A 258 0.68 -1.32 7.76
C LEU A 258 0.39 -1.98 6.40
N VAL A 259 1.21 -2.94 5.97
CA VAL A 259 1.01 -3.70 4.72
C VAL A 259 -0.33 -4.44 4.74
N LEU A 260 -0.78 -4.93 5.90
CA LEU A 260 -2.12 -5.51 6.07
C LEU A 260 -3.23 -4.46 6.20
N GLY A 261 -2.98 -3.39 6.95
CA GLY A 261 -3.98 -2.35 7.23
C GLY A 261 -4.37 -1.54 5.99
N LEU A 262 -3.42 -1.25 5.09
CA LEU A 262 -3.66 -0.43 3.90
C LEU A 262 -4.69 -1.04 2.92
N PRO A 263 -4.63 -2.33 2.56
CA PRO A 263 -5.69 -3.00 1.80
C PRO A 263 -7.05 -2.99 2.50
N LEU A 264 -7.10 -3.28 3.81
CA LEU A 264 -8.36 -3.27 4.56
C LEU A 264 -9.00 -1.88 4.54
N TYR A 265 -8.19 -0.85 4.78
CA TYR A 265 -8.58 0.55 4.66
C TYR A 265 -9.10 0.87 3.26
N ALA A 266 -8.37 0.47 2.22
CA ALA A 266 -8.74 0.71 0.83
C ALA A 266 -10.08 0.05 0.47
N VAL A 267 -10.29 -1.19 0.89
CA VAL A 267 -11.56 -1.92 0.72
C VAL A 267 -12.69 -1.19 1.44
N ALA A 268 -12.50 -0.82 2.70
CA ALA A 268 -13.51 -0.10 3.47
C ALA A 268 -13.95 1.20 2.78
N VAL A 269 -12.99 2.04 2.34
CA VAL A 269 -13.28 3.29 1.62
C VAL A 269 -14.03 3.02 0.31
N ARG A 270 -13.62 2.00 -0.47
CA ARG A 270 -14.30 1.65 -1.72
C ARG A 270 -15.73 1.14 -1.49
N LEU A 271 -15.97 0.36 -0.43
CA LEU A 271 -17.32 -0.09 -0.06
C LEU A 271 -18.22 1.06 0.37
N LEU A 272 -17.70 1.97 1.19
CA LEU A 272 -18.40 3.19 1.60
C LEU A 272 -18.75 4.07 0.41
N HIS A 273 -17.82 4.20 -0.54
CA HIS A 273 -18.04 4.93 -1.77
C HIS A 273 -19.18 4.34 -2.60
N ARG A 274 -19.17 3.02 -2.81
CA ARG A 274 -20.23 2.30 -3.53
C ARG A 274 -21.59 2.47 -2.87
N ARG A 275 -21.67 2.43 -1.54
CA ARG A 275 -22.91 2.68 -0.80
C ARG A 275 -23.43 4.10 -1.04
N SER A 276 -22.57 5.10 -0.90
CA SER A 276 -22.94 6.50 -1.16
C SER A 276 -23.45 6.74 -2.58
N LEU A 277 -22.88 6.05 -3.59
CA LEU A 277 -23.37 6.15 -4.97
C LEU A 277 -24.75 5.51 -5.14
N ARG A 278 -25.01 4.37 -4.49
CA ARG A 278 -26.33 3.71 -4.49
C ARG A 278 -27.39 4.56 -3.81
N ASP A 279 -27.09 5.15 -2.67
CA ASP A 279 -28.03 5.99 -1.92
C ASP A 279 -28.42 7.24 -2.73
N ARG A 280 -27.46 7.85 -3.43
CA ARG A 280 -27.74 8.97 -4.35
C ARG A 280 -28.59 8.55 -5.54
N ALA A 281 -28.33 7.37 -6.12
CA ALA A 281 -29.13 6.86 -7.22
C ALA A 281 -30.58 6.58 -6.77
N ALA A 282 -30.77 5.95 -5.61
CA ALA A 282 -32.09 5.69 -5.03
C ALA A 282 -32.86 7.00 -4.74
N GLY A 283 -32.19 7.99 -4.14
CA GLY A 283 -32.77 9.31 -3.89
C GLY A 283 -33.13 10.09 -5.16
N ALA A 284 -32.37 9.92 -6.24
CA ALA A 284 -32.67 10.53 -7.54
C ALA A 284 -33.86 9.86 -8.26
N THR A 285 -34.14 8.58 -7.98
CA THR A 285 -35.27 7.85 -8.58
C THR A 285 -36.58 7.95 -7.79
N GLY A 286 -36.60 8.54 -6.60
CA GLY A 286 -37.80 8.71 -5.77
C GLY A 286 -38.45 7.42 -5.23
N LEU A 287 -37.90 6.24 -5.54
CA LEU A 287 -38.39 4.95 -5.07
C LEU A 287 -37.60 4.49 -3.83
N PRO A 288 -38.26 4.13 -2.72
CA PRO A 288 -37.58 3.53 -1.58
C PRO A 288 -36.93 2.20 -1.99
N PRO A 289 -35.77 1.83 -1.41
CA PRO A 289 -35.12 0.57 -1.71
C PRO A 289 -36.07 -0.57 -1.34
N THR A 290 -36.55 -1.31 -2.35
CA THR A 290 -37.39 -2.48 -2.14
C THR A 290 -36.61 -3.49 -1.31
N PRO A 291 -37.14 -3.94 -0.15
CA PRO A 291 -36.54 -5.06 0.56
C PRO A 291 -36.55 -6.24 -0.41
N VAL A 292 -35.42 -6.95 -0.50
CA VAL A 292 -35.35 -8.22 -1.23
C VAL A 292 -36.39 -9.14 -0.60
N ALA A 293 -37.54 -9.26 -1.25
CA ALA A 293 -38.57 -10.20 -0.83
C ALA A 293 -37.97 -11.60 -0.95
N ARG A 294 -37.71 -12.23 0.19
CA ARG A 294 -37.52 -13.68 0.25
C ARG A 294 -38.77 -14.28 -0.37
N THR A 295 -38.64 -14.81 -1.58
CA THR A 295 -39.64 -15.64 -2.22
C THR A 295 -39.79 -16.90 -1.38
N VAL A 296 -40.77 -16.89 -0.48
CA VAL A 296 -41.33 -18.13 0.07
C VAL A 296 -42.16 -18.76 -1.05
N PRO A 297 -41.87 -19.98 -1.51
CA PRO A 297 -42.70 -20.63 -2.52
C PRO A 297 -44.10 -20.86 -1.94
N ARG A 298 -45.13 -20.31 -2.58
CA ARG A 298 -46.52 -20.67 -2.29
C ARG A 298 -46.73 -22.12 -2.73
N ALA A 299 -47.19 -22.96 -1.82
CA ALA A 299 -47.66 -24.30 -2.13
C ALA A 299 -48.84 -24.22 -3.10
N SER A 300 -48.76 -25.01 -4.16
CA SER A 300 -49.81 -25.23 -5.15
C SER A 300 -50.95 -26.07 -4.56
N GLU A 301 -52.17 -25.57 -4.56
CA GLU A 301 -53.37 -26.41 -4.44
C GLU A 301 -53.70 -27.01 -5.81
N PRO A 302 -54.03 -28.31 -5.90
CA PRO A 302 -54.52 -28.91 -7.13
C PRO A 302 -56.03 -28.75 -7.24
N SER A 303 -56.48 -28.11 -8.32
CA SER A 303 -57.84 -28.23 -8.83
C SER A 303 -58.03 -29.62 -9.42
N GLY A 304 -58.97 -30.39 -8.88
CA GLY A 304 -59.40 -31.67 -9.43
C GLY A 304 -60.92 -31.79 -9.33
N ALA A 305 -61.61 -31.62 -10.44
CA ALA A 305 -63.03 -31.89 -10.60
C ALA A 305 -63.25 -32.87 -11.77
N ALA A 306 -64.27 -33.72 -11.59
CA ALA A 306 -64.76 -34.83 -12.42
C ALA A 306 -63.89 -36.10 -12.32
N ASP A 307 -64.41 -37.26 -11.93
CA ASP A 307 -65.53 -37.97 -12.57
C ASP A 307 -66.08 -39.15 -11.73
N ALA A 308 -67.21 -39.73 -12.16
CA ALA A 308 -67.89 -40.98 -11.73
C ALA A 308 -68.85 -40.86 -10.51
N SER A 309 -70.06 -41.45 -10.46
CA SER A 309 -70.81 -42.42 -11.30
C SER A 309 -72.28 -42.56 -10.75
N PRO A 310 -73.16 -43.44 -11.30
CA PRO A 310 -74.62 -43.21 -11.46
C PRO A 310 -75.58 -44.06 -10.57
N ASN A 311 -76.89 -43.98 -10.91
CA ASN A 311 -78.08 -44.80 -10.53
C ASN A 311 -78.77 -44.42 -9.20
N SER A 312 -80.10 -44.34 -9.04
CA SER A 312 -81.21 -45.19 -9.54
C SER A 312 -82.60 -44.45 -9.41
N PRO A 313 -83.82 -45.07 -9.48
CA PRO A 313 -84.86 -44.63 -10.42
C PRO A 313 -86.26 -44.27 -9.80
N SER A 314 -87.15 -43.80 -10.70
CA SER A 314 -88.61 -44.04 -10.80
C SER A 314 -89.62 -43.44 -9.80
N HIS A 315 -90.82 -43.22 -10.38
CA HIS A 315 -92.14 -42.88 -9.82
C HIS A 315 -92.35 -41.40 -9.51
N ALA A 316 -93.52 -40.78 -9.63
CA ALA A 316 -94.83 -41.04 -10.24
C ALA A 316 -95.66 -39.80 -9.84
N GLU A 317 -96.61 -39.40 -10.67
CA GLU A 317 -97.57 -38.26 -10.53
C GLU A 317 -97.01 -36.84 -10.65
#